data_AF-F8U8T4-F1
#
_entry.id   AF-F8U8T4-F1
#
_cell.length_a   1.000
_cell.length_b   1.000
_cell.length_c   1.000
_cell.angle_alpha   90.00
_cell.angle_beta   90.00
_cell.angle_gamma   90.00
#
_symmetry.space_group_name_H-M   'P 1'
#
loop_
_entity.id
_entity.type
_entity.pdbx_description
1 polymer ?
#
loop_
_entity_poly.entity_id
_entity_poly.type
_entity_poly.pdbx_seq_one_letter_code
_entity_poly.pdbx_strand_id
1 'polypeptide(L)'
;EGPAENIGEQIKRLIQKFITQQETISLVVVPCNVDIATTEALKMAQQVDPEGERTLGILTKPDLVDKGTEETVVKIVHNEVIPLTKGYMIVRCRGQKEITENVSLNEAIETESDFFKDHAHFNTLYDEGHATVPKLAEKLTLELVHHIEKSLPRLEDQIQEKLAQTQAELDKYGNGPPLDTAERFIFLIDKVTAFTQDVISLTIGEELR
;
A
#
# COMPACT_ATOMS: atom_id res chain seq x y z
N GLU A 1 -27.25 8.68 -19.31
CA GLU A 1 -27.11 7.79 -18.15
C GLU A 1 -26.11 8.43 -17.19
N GLY A 2 -26.55 8.81 -15.99
CA GLY A 2 -25.68 9.50 -15.03
C GLY A 2 -24.62 8.55 -14.45
N PRO A 3 -23.45 9.05 -14.01
CA PRO A 3 -22.49 8.21 -13.33
C PRO A 3 -23.15 7.63 -12.09
N ALA A 4 -23.06 6.31 -11.93
CA ALA A 4 -23.65 5.55 -10.83
C ALA A 4 -23.39 6.25 -9.49
N GLU A 5 -24.42 6.35 -8.64
CA GLU A 5 -24.48 7.13 -7.38
C GLU A 5 -23.43 6.77 -6.30
N ASN A 6 -22.35 6.06 -6.63
CA ASN A 6 -21.41 5.61 -5.62
C ASN A 6 -19.96 5.39 -6.10
N ILE A 7 -19.46 6.26 -6.99
CA ILE A 7 -18.04 6.18 -7.42
C ILE A 7 -17.10 6.50 -6.24
N GLY A 8 -17.48 7.45 -5.38
CA GLY A 8 -16.68 7.87 -4.24
C GLY A 8 -16.43 6.74 -3.23
N GLU A 9 -17.46 6.00 -2.80
CA GLU A 9 -17.22 4.89 -1.86
C GLU A 9 -16.52 3.71 -2.53
N GLN A 10 -16.75 3.47 -3.83
CA GLN A 10 -16.01 2.43 -4.57
C GLN A 10 -14.51 2.72 -4.59
N ILE A 11 -14.12 3.98 -4.84
CA ILE A 11 -12.72 4.41 -4.76
C ILE A 11 -12.19 4.24 -3.33
N LYS A 12 -12.95 4.67 -2.30
CA LYS A 12 -12.53 4.52 -0.91
C LYS A 12 -12.32 3.05 -0.52
N ARG A 13 -13.25 2.15 -0.90
CA ARG A 13 -13.13 0.70 -0.67
C ARG A 13 -11.92 0.10 -1.38
N LEU A 14 -11.65 0.53 -2.61
CA LEU A 14 -10.49 0.08 -3.36
C LEU A 14 -9.20 0.49 -2.65
N ILE A 15 -9.07 1.77 -2.27
CA ILE A 15 -7.90 2.28 -1.54
C ILE A 15 -7.74 1.50 -0.23
N GLN A 16 -8.83 1.34 0.53
CA GLN A 16 -8.84 0.63 1.82
C GLN A 16 -8.28 -0.80 1.71
N LYS A 17 -8.59 -1.51 0.62
CA LYS A 17 -8.06 -2.86 0.37
C LYS A 17 -6.53 -2.91 0.33
N PHE A 18 -5.87 -1.86 -0.16
CA PHE A 18 -4.42 -1.77 -0.23
C PHE A 18 -3.82 -1.24 1.08
N ILE A 19 -4.31 -0.09 1.58
CA ILE A 19 -3.70 0.57 2.74
C ILE A 19 -3.89 -0.22 4.05
N THR A 20 -4.84 -1.16 4.13
CA THR A 20 -5.02 -2.03 5.31
C THR A 20 -3.91 -3.08 5.44
N GLN A 21 -3.21 -3.42 4.35
CA GLN A 21 -2.09 -4.36 4.39
C GLN A 21 -0.89 -3.69 5.07
N GLN A 22 -0.31 -4.35 6.07
CA GLN A 22 0.81 -3.77 6.85
C GLN A 22 2.11 -3.71 6.03
N GLU A 23 2.18 -4.52 4.98
CA GLU A 23 3.25 -4.59 3.98
C GLU A 23 3.12 -3.48 2.91
N THR A 24 2.16 -2.57 3.06
CA THR A 24 1.97 -1.42 2.16
C THR A 24 2.41 -0.13 2.84
N ILE A 25 3.34 0.58 2.19
CA ILE A 25 3.70 1.96 2.52
C ILE A 25 2.65 2.91 1.91
N SER A 26 2.05 3.76 2.72
CA SER A 26 1.09 4.77 2.29
C SER A 26 1.81 6.07 1.92
N LEU A 27 1.80 6.42 0.63
CA LEU A 27 2.34 7.69 0.14
C LEU A 27 1.21 8.72 0.03
N VAL A 28 1.15 9.65 0.99
CA VAL A 28 0.06 10.64 1.06
C VAL A 28 0.51 11.94 0.41
N VAL A 29 -0.09 12.27 -0.74
CA VAL A 29 0.23 13.49 -1.49
C VAL A 29 -0.76 14.59 -1.14
N VAL A 30 -0.26 15.73 -0.67
CA VAL A 30 -1.05 16.88 -0.23
C VAL A 30 -0.50 18.16 -0.86
N PRO A 31 -1.34 19.03 -1.45
CA PRO A 31 -0.90 20.37 -1.86
C PRO A 31 -0.51 21.24 -0.66
N CYS A 32 0.51 22.09 -0.79
CA CYS A 32 0.96 22.97 0.30
C CYS A 32 -0.04 24.07 0.65
N ASN A 33 -0.93 24.43 -0.29
CA ASN A 33 -1.92 25.50 -0.13
C ASN A 33 -3.21 25.05 0.56
N VAL A 34 -3.29 23.79 1.02
CA VAL A 34 -4.44 23.26 1.76
C VAL A 34 -4.03 22.80 3.15
N ASP A 35 -4.95 22.85 4.10
CA ASP A 35 -4.70 22.32 5.44
C ASP A 35 -4.60 20.80 5.40
N ILE A 36 -3.43 20.29 5.75
CA ILE A 36 -3.12 18.86 5.78
C ILE A 36 -4.05 18.08 6.72
N ALA A 37 -4.48 18.66 7.84
CA ALA A 37 -5.36 18.00 8.80
C ALA A 37 -6.76 17.73 8.22
N THR A 38 -7.17 18.49 7.21
CA THR A 38 -8.48 18.34 6.56
C THR A 38 -8.49 17.31 5.43
N THR A 39 -7.30 16.88 4.97
CA THR A 39 -7.17 16.06 3.78
C THR A 39 -7.64 14.62 4.02
N GLU A 40 -8.63 14.17 3.24
CA GLU A 40 -9.20 12.82 3.32
C GLU A 40 -8.15 11.71 3.16
N ALA A 41 -7.14 11.91 2.30
CA ALA A 41 -6.10 10.92 2.08
C ALA A 41 -5.29 10.64 3.36
N LEU A 42 -4.96 11.68 4.13
CA LEU A 42 -4.24 11.52 5.39
C LEU A 42 -5.13 10.88 6.47
N LYS A 43 -6.41 11.27 6.55
CA LYS A 43 -7.37 10.63 7.46
C LYS A 43 -7.52 9.14 7.18
N MET A 44 -7.60 8.75 5.91
CA MET A 44 -7.68 7.35 5.53
C MET A 44 -6.40 6.58 5.91
N ALA A 45 -5.23 7.18 5.74
CA ALA A 45 -3.96 6.58 6.18
C ALA A 45 -3.93 6.41 7.71
N GLN A 46 -4.27 7.45 8.47
CA GLN A 46 -4.30 7.41 9.94
C GLN A 46 -5.30 6.40 10.51
N GLN A 47 -6.39 6.09 9.81
CA GLN A 47 -7.34 5.05 10.24
C GLN A 47 -6.71 3.65 10.27
N VAL A 48 -5.74 3.38 9.39
CA VAL A 48 -5.08 2.07 9.26
C VAL A 48 -3.63 2.07 9.76
N ASP A 49 -3.07 3.25 10.00
CA ASP A 49 -1.72 3.51 10.50
C ASP A 49 -1.74 4.70 11.48
N PRO A 50 -2.30 4.55 12.70
CA PRO A 50 -2.43 5.65 13.66
C PRO A 50 -1.09 6.23 14.14
N GLU A 51 -0.06 5.39 14.20
CA GLU A 51 1.31 5.76 14.61
C GLU A 51 2.14 6.34 13.46
N GLY A 52 1.62 6.30 12.22
CA GLY A 52 2.32 6.81 11.05
C GLY A 52 3.63 6.09 10.74
N GLU A 53 3.76 4.80 11.10
CA GLU A 53 5.00 4.02 10.92
C GLU A 53 5.30 3.74 9.44
N ARG A 54 4.24 3.60 8.65
CA ARG A 54 4.29 3.21 7.24
C ARG A 54 3.68 4.27 6.31
N THR A 55 3.55 5.50 6.80
CA THR A 55 3.01 6.63 6.05
C THR A 55 4.10 7.67 5.79
N LEU A 56 4.25 8.07 4.53
CA LEU A 56 5.15 9.15 4.11
C LEU A 56 4.31 10.28 3.49
N GLY A 57 4.48 11.50 4.01
CA GLY A 57 3.76 12.67 3.51
C GLY A 57 4.55 13.42 2.44
N ILE A 58 3.91 13.71 1.31
CA ILE A 58 4.50 14.45 0.20
C ILE A 58 3.72 15.75 0.01
N LEU A 59 4.40 16.86 0.23
CA LEU A 59 3.87 18.19 -0.02
C LEU A 59 4.19 18.64 -1.44
N THR A 60 3.17 19.08 -2.17
CA THR A 60 3.26 19.46 -3.59
C THR A 60 2.77 20.88 -3.82
N LYS A 61 3.07 21.46 -4.99
CA LYS A 61 2.69 22.82 -5.35
C LYS A 61 3.14 23.89 -4.33
N PRO A 62 4.43 23.89 -3.93
CA PRO A 62 4.96 24.89 -3.00
C PRO A 62 4.92 26.30 -3.59
N ASP A 63 4.80 26.43 -4.91
CA ASP A 63 4.65 27.68 -5.66
C ASP A 63 3.30 28.39 -5.46
N LEU A 64 2.28 27.68 -4.97
CA LEU A 64 0.95 28.23 -4.72
C LEU A 64 0.71 28.63 -3.25
N VAL A 65 1.74 28.61 -2.42
CA VAL A 65 1.63 28.98 -1.01
C VAL A 65 1.56 30.50 -0.89
N ASP A 66 0.60 30.98 -0.10
CA ASP A 66 0.43 32.41 0.15
C ASP A 66 1.54 32.95 1.05
N LYS A 67 2.02 34.15 0.74
CA LYS A 67 3.02 34.86 1.53
C LYS A 67 2.55 35.09 2.96
N GLY A 68 3.30 34.56 3.92
CA GLY A 68 2.98 34.54 5.35
C GLY A 68 2.53 33.17 5.87
N THR A 69 2.31 32.18 5.01
CA THR A 69 1.92 30.81 5.42
C THR A 69 3.02 29.77 5.19
N GLU A 70 4.14 30.16 4.58
CA GLU A 70 5.27 29.28 4.29
C GLU A 70 5.90 28.70 5.56
N GLU A 71 5.92 29.45 6.66
CA GLU A 71 6.39 28.94 7.96
C GLU A 71 5.57 27.74 8.44
N THR A 72 4.26 27.73 8.19
CA THR A 72 3.40 26.59 8.53
C THR A 72 3.79 25.36 7.70
N VAL A 73 4.10 25.55 6.41
CA VAL A 73 4.56 24.46 5.53
C VAL A 73 5.89 23.90 6.03
N VAL A 74 6.83 24.76 6.42
CA VAL A 74 8.12 24.36 7.01
C VAL A 74 7.90 23.50 8.26
N LYS A 75 7.04 23.93 9.19
CA LYS A 75 6.70 23.16 10.39
C LYS A 75 6.09 21.79 10.09
N ILE A 76 5.26 21.69 9.04
CA ILE A 76 4.72 20.39 8.60
C ILE A 76 5.87 19.49 8.13
N VAL A 77 6.79 20.02 7.31
CA VAL A 77 7.93 19.23 6.81
C VAL A 77 8.86 18.78 7.94
N HIS A 78 9.07 19.63 8.95
CA HIS A 78 9.79 19.32 10.19
C HIS A 78 9.03 18.40 11.15
N ASN A 79 7.87 17.87 10.73
CA ASN A 79 7.10 16.88 11.49
C ASN A 79 6.49 17.44 12.79
N GLU A 80 6.30 18.76 12.91
CA GLU A 80 5.82 19.41 14.14
C GLU A 80 4.30 19.44 14.27
N VAL A 81 3.56 19.27 13.17
CA VAL A 81 2.10 19.41 13.13
C VAL A 81 1.39 18.07 13.26
N ILE A 82 1.70 17.13 12.36
CA ILE A 82 1.20 15.76 12.40
C ILE A 82 2.43 14.85 12.31
N PRO A 83 2.80 14.12 13.37
CA PRO A 83 4.02 13.32 13.34
C PRO A 83 3.82 12.07 12.47
N LEU A 84 4.70 11.88 11.48
CA LEU A 84 4.87 10.66 10.73
C LEU A 84 6.28 10.10 10.96
N THR A 85 6.40 8.78 11.13
CA THR A 85 7.71 8.15 11.39
C THR A 85 8.64 8.27 10.18
N LYS A 86 8.10 8.15 8.96
CA LYS A 86 8.87 8.37 7.72
C LYS A 86 9.03 9.86 7.37
N GLY A 87 8.32 10.73 8.11
CA GLY A 87 8.35 12.18 7.96
C GLY A 87 7.68 12.69 6.69
N TYR A 88 8.15 13.86 6.26
CA TYR A 88 7.63 14.57 5.10
C TYR A 88 8.72 14.92 4.10
N MET A 89 8.31 15.11 2.85
CA MET A 89 9.12 15.66 1.76
C MET A 89 8.32 16.70 1.00
N ILE A 90 8.99 17.74 0.51
CA ILE A 90 8.37 18.76 -0.33
C ILE A 90 8.95 18.74 -1.75
N VAL A 91 8.07 18.77 -2.75
CA VAL A 91 8.48 18.70 -4.16
C VAL A 91 7.74 19.72 -5.01
N ARG A 92 8.44 20.27 -5.99
CA ARG A 92 7.85 21.11 -7.02
C ARG A 92 7.79 20.30 -8.32
N CYS A 93 6.58 19.93 -8.71
CA CYS A 93 6.34 19.24 -9.96
C CYS A 93 6.10 20.24 -11.10
N ARG A 94 6.18 19.75 -12.34
CA ARG A 94 5.82 20.53 -13.52
C ARG A 94 4.38 21.04 -13.44
N GLY A 95 4.20 22.34 -13.62
CA GLY A 95 2.89 22.96 -13.72
C GLY A 95 2.22 22.68 -15.07
N GLN A 96 0.93 23.01 -15.18
CA GLN A 96 0.16 22.77 -16.41
C GLN A 96 0.74 23.50 -17.63
N LYS A 97 1.32 24.70 -17.44
CA LYS A 97 1.96 25.48 -18.50
C LYS A 97 3.25 24.82 -19.01
N GLU A 98 4.14 24.42 -18.09
CA GLU A 98 5.41 23.74 -18.42
C GLU A 98 5.17 22.40 -19.12
N ILE A 99 4.06 21.72 -18.81
CA ILE A 99 3.62 20.52 -19.54
C ILE A 99 3.23 20.87 -20.98
N THR A 100 2.46 21.94 -21.20
CA THR A 100 2.08 22.39 -22.55
C THR A 100 3.28 22.84 -23.38
N GLU A 101 4.29 23.43 -22.73
CA GLU A 101 5.53 23.89 -23.34
C GLU A 101 6.56 22.77 -23.54
N ASN A 102 6.25 21.53 -23.17
CA ASN A 102 7.14 20.36 -23.26
C ASN A 102 8.52 20.56 -22.60
N VAL A 103 8.55 21.25 -21.46
CA VAL A 103 9.78 21.42 -20.66
C VAL A 103 10.38 20.06 -20.32
N SER A 104 11.70 19.94 -20.54
CA SER A 104 12.42 18.69 -20.32
C SER A 104 12.48 18.35 -18.83
N LEU A 105 12.71 17.07 -18.50
CA LEU A 105 12.81 16.65 -17.11
C LEU A 105 14.03 17.28 -16.41
N ASN A 106 15.14 17.44 -17.12
CA ASN A 106 16.36 18.03 -16.57
C ASN A 106 16.15 19.51 -16.22
N GLU A 107 15.53 20.28 -17.13
CA GLU A 107 15.18 21.67 -16.87
C GLU A 107 14.21 21.79 -15.67
N ALA A 108 13.24 20.89 -15.54
CA ALA A 108 12.33 20.88 -14.40
C ALA A 108 13.04 20.61 -13.07
N ILE A 109 14.04 19.73 -13.06
CA ILE A 109 14.86 19.43 -11.87
C ILE A 109 15.74 20.63 -11.50
N GLU A 110 16.36 21.29 -12.48
CA GLU A 110 17.14 22.51 -12.24
C GLU A 110 16.25 23.63 -11.68
N THR A 111 15.10 23.88 -12.32
CA THR A 111 14.15 24.90 -11.87
C THR A 111 13.57 24.58 -10.49
N GLU A 112 13.38 23.30 -10.15
CA GLU A 112 13.01 22.86 -8.80
C GLU A 112 14.12 23.19 -7.79
N SER A 113 15.38 22.85 -8.11
CA SER A 113 16.53 23.14 -7.26
C SER A 113 16.68 24.64 -7.00
N ASP A 114 16.59 25.46 -8.03
CA ASP A 114 16.72 26.92 -7.94
C ASP A 114 15.57 27.52 -7.13
N PHE A 115 14.33 27.04 -7.34
CA PHE A 115 13.18 27.46 -6.56
C PHE A 115 13.40 27.26 -5.06
N PHE A 116 13.87 26.07 -4.65
CA PHE A 116 14.05 25.80 -3.23
C PHE A 116 15.24 26.55 -2.63
N LYS A 117 16.36 26.69 -3.36
CA LYS A 117 17.54 27.43 -2.91
C LYS A 117 17.28 28.93 -2.73
N ASP A 118 16.56 29.54 -3.66
CA ASP A 118 16.33 30.98 -3.67
C ASP A 118 15.20 31.40 -2.72
N HIS A 119 14.37 30.45 -2.27
CA HIS A 119 13.22 30.73 -1.42
C HIS A 119 13.62 30.92 0.04
N ALA A 120 13.36 32.11 0.60
CA ALA A 120 13.78 32.51 1.95
C ALA A 120 13.45 31.49 3.06
N HIS A 121 12.27 30.87 3.00
CA HIS A 121 11.81 29.88 4.00
C HIS A 121 12.12 28.42 3.62
N PHE A 122 12.13 28.06 2.33
CA PHE A 122 12.27 26.66 1.91
C PHE A 122 13.71 26.24 1.65
N ASN A 123 14.65 27.20 1.60
CA ASN A 123 16.07 26.91 1.46
C ASN A 123 16.58 26.00 2.61
N THR A 124 16.09 26.21 3.83
CA THR A 124 16.42 25.34 4.96
C THR A 124 16.01 23.87 4.70
N LEU A 125 14.84 23.64 4.12
CA LEU A 125 14.36 22.30 3.77
C LEU A 125 15.19 21.65 2.67
N TYR A 126 15.75 22.46 1.77
CA TYR A 126 16.67 22.00 0.73
C TYR A 126 18.00 21.54 1.34
N ASP A 127 18.60 22.36 2.20
CA ASP A 127 19.89 22.07 2.85
C ASP A 127 19.80 20.83 3.75
N GLU A 128 18.67 20.61 4.41
CA GLU A 128 18.41 19.44 5.24
C GLU A 128 18.05 18.18 4.44
N GLY A 129 17.85 18.30 3.12
CA GLY A 129 17.53 17.17 2.24
C GLY A 129 16.07 16.71 2.29
N HIS A 130 15.16 17.56 2.79
CA HIS A 130 13.70 17.32 2.81
C HIS A 130 12.98 17.83 1.56
N ALA A 131 13.68 18.50 0.65
CA ALA A 131 13.12 19.03 -0.58
C ALA A 131 13.66 18.30 -1.83
N THR A 132 12.93 18.45 -2.94
CA THR A 132 13.24 17.99 -4.31
C THR A 132 12.87 16.56 -4.70
N VAL A 133 12.54 16.37 -5.97
CA VAL A 133 12.22 15.06 -6.56
C VAL A 133 13.41 14.08 -6.51
N PRO A 134 14.66 14.46 -6.81
CA PRO A 134 15.79 13.53 -6.70
C PRO A 134 16.00 12.99 -5.29
N LYS A 135 15.89 13.85 -4.27
CA LYS A 135 15.99 13.43 -2.87
C LYS A 135 14.81 12.59 -2.43
N LEU A 136 13.60 12.90 -2.90
CA LEU A 136 12.44 12.06 -2.69
C LEU A 136 12.65 10.65 -3.29
N ALA A 137 13.18 10.54 -4.50
CA ALA A 137 13.43 9.26 -5.14
C ALA A 137 14.46 8.41 -4.37
N GLU A 138 15.54 9.03 -3.90
CA GLU A 138 16.54 8.39 -3.03
C GLU A 138 15.89 7.86 -1.75
N LYS A 139 15.12 8.71 -1.06
CA LYS A 139 14.42 8.34 0.18
C LYS A 139 13.41 7.21 -0.04
N LEU A 140 12.56 7.30 -1.07
CA LEU A 140 11.59 6.26 -1.41
C LEU A 140 12.25 4.91 -1.68
N THR A 141 13.40 4.92 -2.36
CA THR A 141 14.15 3.69 -2.65
C THR A 141 14.65 3.04 -1.37
N LEU A 142 15.26 3.82 -0.47
CA LEU A 142 15.74 3.33 0.82
C LEU A 142 14.60 2.79 1.69
N GLU A 143 13.49 3.52 1.77
CA GLU A 143 12.31 3.12 2.53
C GLU A 143 11.67 1.84 1.98
N LEU A 144 11.61 1.69 0.67
CA LEU A 144 11.09 0.49 0.03
C LEU A 144 11.96 -0.74 0.32
N VAL A 145 13.28 -0.62 0.18
CA VAL A 145 14.21 -1.72 0.45
C VAL A 145 14.11 -2.15 1.91
N HIS A 146 14.17 -1.20 2.84
CA HIS A 146 14.04 -1.49 4.27
C HIS A 146 12.70 -2.16 4.61
N HIS A 147 11.61 -1.71 3.98
CA HIS A 147 10.29 -2.29 4.20
C HIS A 147 10.17 -3.71 3.65
N ILE A 148 10.78 -3.99 2.49
CA ILE A 148 10.85 -5.35 1.94
C ILE A 148 11.61 -6.27 2.91
N GLU A 149 12.80 -5.86 3.37
CA GLU A 149 13.60 -6.65 4.31
C GLU A 149 12.85 -6.97 5.61
N LYS A 150 12.14 -5.97 6.17
CA LYS A 150 11.33 -6.14 7.38
C LYS A 150 10.11 -7.04 7.17
N SER A 151 9.53 -7.03 5.96
CA SER A 151 8.29 -7.75 5.65
C SER A 151 8.52 -9.17 5.14
N LEU A 152 9.71 -9.49 4.63
CA LEU A 152 10.03 -10.80 4.05
C LEU A 152 9.74 -12.00 4.98
N PRO A 153 10.18 -12.01 6.26
CA PRO A 153 9.93 -13.15 7.14
C PRO A 153 8.43 -13.39 7.37
N ARG A 154 7.68 -12.30 7.59
CA ARG A 154 6.23 -12.37 7.77
C ARG A 154 5.51 -12.83 6.49
N LEU A 155 6.01 -12.44 5.33
CA LEU A 155 5.46 -12.88 4.04
C LEU A 155 5.70 -14.38 3.82
N GLU A 156 6.86 -14.91 4.24
CA GLU A 156 7.12 -16.34 4.25
C GLU A 156 6.12 -17.09 5.14
N ASP A 157 5.91 -16.63 6.37
CA ASP A 157 4.94 -17.23 7.30
C ASP A 157 3.52 -17.25 6.70
N GLN A 158 3.09 -16.14 6.09
CA GLN A 158 1.78 -16.06 5.43
C GLN A 158 1.65 -17.02 4.25
N ILE A 159 2.72 -17.23 3.47
CA ILE A 159 2.73 -18.21 2.38
C ILE A 159 2.58 -19.62 2.94
N GLN A 160 3.35 -19.96 3.98
CA GLN A 160 3.29 -21.28 4.60
C GLN A 160 1.91 -21.56 5.21
N GLU A 161 1.32 -20.58 5.89
CA GLU A 161 -0.03 -20.68 6.44
C GLU A 161 -1.07 -20.89 5.33
N LYS A 162 -1.04 -20.08 4.27
CA LYS A 162 -1.96 -20.23 3.13
C LYS A 162 -1.77 -21.57 2.41
N LEU A 163 -0.54 -22.05 2.28
CA LEU A 163 -0.24 -23.35 1.70
C LEU A 163 -0.88 -24.46 2.54
N ALA A 164 -0.70 -24.43 3.86
CA ALA A 164 -1.27 -25.42 4.77
C ALA A 164 -2.81 -25.40 4.75
N GLN A 165 -3.41 -24.21 4.74
CA GLN A 165 -4.86 -24.05 4.60
C GLN A 165 -5.38 -24.63 3.28
N THR A 166 -4.72 -24.28 2.16
CA THR A 166 -5.10 -24.74 0.82
C THR A 166 -4.93 -26.26 0.70
N GLN A 167 -3.86 -26.83 1.28
CA GLN A 167 -3.65 -28.27 1.29
C GLN A 167 -4.72 -28.99 2.11
N ALA A 168 -5.08 -28.46 3.29
CA ALA A 168 -6.16 -29.02 4.09
C ALA A 168 -7.53 -28.94 3.39
N GLU A 169 -7.77 -27.88 2.60
CA GLU A 169 -8.96 -27.81 1.74
C GLU A 169 -8.89 -28.82 0.60
N LEU A 170 -7.73 -28.98 -0.04
CA LEU A 170 -7.52 -29.96 -1.11
C LEU A 170 -7.77 -31.39 -0.61
N ASP A 171 -7.28 -31.73 0.58
CA ASP A 171 -7.45 -33.05 1.19
C ASP A 171 -8.93 -33.36 1.45
N LYS A 172 -9.77 -32.35 1.74
CA LYS A 172 -11.23 -32.52 1.89
C LYS A 172 -11.91 -32.87 0.57
N TYR A 173 -11.43 -32.34 -0.56
CA TYR A 173 -11.95 -32.69 -1.87
C TYR A 173 -11.51 -34.10 -2.31
N GLY A 174 -10.43 -34.62 -1.69
CA GLY A 174 -9.87 -35.92 -1.98
C GLY A 174 -9.32 -36.03 -3.40
N ASN A 175 -8.88 -37.24 -3.75
CA ASN A 175 -8.48 -37.53 -5.12
C ASN A 175 -9.73 -37.79 -5.96
N GLY A 176 -9.90 -37.01 -7.03
CA GLY A 176 -10.92 -37.27 -8.04
C GLY A 176 -10.73 -38.63 -8.71
N PRO A 177 -11.73 -39.11 -9.48
CA PRO A 177 -11.60 -40.39 -10.17
C PRO A 177 -10.41 -40.35 -11.15
N PRO A 178 -9.58 -41.42 -11.20
CA PRO A 178 -8.49 -41.52 -12.16
C PRO A 178 -8.97 -41.33 -13.60
N LEU A 179 -8.08 -40.86 -14.49
CA LEU A 179 -8.44 -40.70 -15.90
C LEU A 179 -8.55 -42.05 -16.62
N ASP A 180 -7.75 -43.03 -16.23
CA ASP A 180 -7.74 -44.37 -16.82
C ASP A 180 -8.97 -45.21 -16.42
N THR A 181 -9.46 -46.03 -17.34
CA THR A 181 -10.71 -46.80 -17.14
C THR A 181 -10.55 -47.97 -16.19
N ALA A 182 -9.38 -48.62 -16.16
CA ALA A 182 -9.11 -49.71 -15.22
C ALA A 182 -8.89 -49.16 -13.80
N GLU A 183 -8.19 -48.04 -13.67
CA GLU A 183 -7.98 -47.37 -12.38
C GLU A 183 -9.27 -46.80 -11.79
N ARG A 184 -10.22 -46.34 -12.62
CA ARG A 184 -11.57 -45.93 -12.15
C ARG A 184 -12.35 -47.05 -11.49
N PHE A 185 -12.23 -48.28 -12.01
CA PHE A 185 -12.92 -49.43 -11.43
C PHE A 185 -12.38 -49.74 -10.03
N ILE A 186 -11.05 -49.67 -9.85
CA ILE A 186 -10.39 -49.82 -8.55
C ILE A 186 -10.83 -48.71 -7.59
N PHE A 187 -10.80 -47.45 -8.04
CA PHE A 187 -11.26 -46.31 -7.24
C PHE A 187 -12.72 -46.45 -6.77
N LEU A 188 -13.61 -46.95 -7.63
CA LEU A 188 -15.01 -47.20 -7.25
C LEU A 188 -15.13 -48.30 -6.20
N ILE A 189 -14.38 -49.40 -6.34
CA ILE A 189 -14.34 -50.48 -5.35
C ILE A 189 -13.88 -49.96 -4.00
N ASP A 190 -12.81 -49.15 -3.96
CA ASP A 190 -12.29 -48.57 -2.72
C ASP A 190 -13.33 -47.68 -2.02
N LYS A 191 -14.04 -46.83 -2.78
CA LYS A 191 -15.11 -45.98 -2.23
C LYS A 191 -16.29 -46.78 -1.70
N VAL A 192 -16.74 -47.82 -2.41
CA VAL A 192 -17.85 -48.69 -1.97
C VAL A 192 -17.44 -49.50 -0.73
N THR A 193 -16.20 -49.96 -0.67
CA THR A 193 -15.66 -50.71 0.47
C THR A 193 -15.59 -49.83 1.73
N ALA A 194 -15.06 -48.60 1.61
CA ALA A 194 -15.01 -47.64 2.70
C ALA A 194 -16.42 -47.33 3.25
N PHE A 195 -17.38 -47.04 2.36
CA PHE A 195 -18.78 -46.83 2.77
C PHE A 195 -19.38 -48.04 3.50
N THR A 196 -19.10 -49.25 3.00
CA THR A 196 -19.60 -50.48 3.63
C THR A 196 -19.01 -50.67 5.03
N GLN A 197 -17.71 -50.37 5.21
CA GLN A 197 -17.06 -50.38 6.52
C GLN A 197 -17.68 -49.37 7.48
N ASP A 198 -17.92 -48.14 7.03
CA ASP A 198 -18.55 -47.09 7.84
C ASP A 198 -19.95 -47.51 8.33
N VAL A 199 -20.76 -48.12 7.45
CA VAL A 199 -22.09 -48.65 7.80
C VAL A 199 -22.00 -49.79 8.80
N ILE A 200 -21.03 -50.69 8.65
CA ILE A 200 -20.81 -51.80 9.60
C ILE A 200 -20.42 -51.24 10.98
N SER A 201 -19.48 -50.29 11.05
CA SER A 201 -19.03 -49.65 12.30
C SER A 201 -20.19 -48.94 13.02
N LEU A 202 -21.04 -48.23 12.28
CA LEU A 202 -22.27 -47.63 12.81
C LEU A 202 -23.24 -48.65 13.40
N THR A 203 -23.35 -49.83 12.78
CA THR A 203 -24.25 -50.90 13.24
C THR A 203 -23.73 -51.58 14.51
N ILE A 204 -22.41 -51.58 14.72
CA ILE A 204 -21.74 -52.15 15.89
C ILE A 204 -21.64 -51.14 17.05
N GLY A 205 -21.88 -49.85 16.79
CA GLY A 205 -21.91 -48.79 17.80
C GLY A 205 -20.55 -48.14 18.08
N GLU A 206 -19.57 -48.28 17.17
CA GLU A 206 -18.31 -47.54 17.23
C GLU A 206 -18.49 -46.17 16.54
N GLU A 207 -18.07 -45.07 17.19
CA GLU A 207 -18.12 -43.73 16.60
C GLU A 207 -17.14 -43.63 15.41
N LEU A 208 -17.65 -43.13 14.28
CA LEU A 208 -16.87 -42.79 13.09
C LEU A 208 -15.79 -41.75 13.47
N ARG A 209 -14.53 -42.08 13.19
CA ARG A 209 -13.40 -41.15 13.29
C ARG A 209 -13.26 -40.29 12.04
#